data_AF-A0A1I0MZ97-F1
#
_entry.id   AF-A0A1I0MZ97-F1
#
_cell.length_a   1.000
_cell.length_b   1.000
_cell.length_c   1.000
_cell.angle_alpha   90.00
_cell.angle_beta   90.00
_cell.angle_gamma   90.00
#
_symmetry.space_group_name_H-M   'P 1'
#
loop_
_entity.id
_entity.type
_entity.pdbx_description
1 polymer ?
#
loop_
_entity_poly.entity_id
_entity_poly.type
_entity_poly.pdbx_seq_one_letter_code
_entity_poly.pdbx_strand_id
1 'polypeptide(L)'
;MKYFLANLACHLLVTVVLLVFMLIFTNRNKKGLTKHPVLYFLPVLLSVLTVLYTMHFTAPRLLDISAVAGDNYYSYTGELESVSPLNNSMVIDGVTYYINPLRDIPEEGANVKVRYSRYGRYAVEVVVTEELNVADSLNEEMQTSVTTTEE
;
A
#
# COMPACT_ATOMS: atom_id res chain seq x y z
N MET A 1 -13.63 0.62 -0.16
CA MET A 1 -13.83 2.08 0.05
C MET A 1 -13.76 2.55 1.50
N LYS A 2 -14.57 2.03 2.44
CA LYS A 2 -14.66 2.58 3.82
C LYS A 2 -13.29 2.66 4.54
N TYR A 3 -12.51 1.59 4.49
CA TYR A 3 -11.17 1.55 5.08
C TYR A 3 -10.23 2.59 4.46
N PHE A 4 -10.21 2.70 3.13
CA PHE A 4 -9.38 3.69 2.43
C PHE A 4 -9.70 5.12 2.89
N LEU A 5 -10.98 5.49 2.98
CA LEU A 5 -11.39 6.82 3.47
C LEU A 5 -11.00 7.05 4.92
N ALA A 6 -11.18 6.05 5.79
CA ALA A 6 -10.76 6.15 7.20
C ALA A 6 -9.23 6.31 7.33
N ASN A 7 -8.47 5.55 6.54
CA ASN A 7 -7.02 5.61 6.49
C ASN A 7 -6.54 6.99 5.98
N LEU A 8 -7.13 7.49 4.90
CA LEU A 8 -6.87 8.83 4.39
C LEU A 8 -7.20 9.91 5.43
N ALA A 9 -8.35 9.81 6.11
CA ALA A 9 -8.74 10.77 7.16
C ALA A 9 -7.72 10.79 8.31
N CYS A 10 -7.20 9.63 8.70
CA CYS A 10 -6.14 9.53 9.71
C CYS A 10 -4.85 10.25 9.25
N HIS A 11 -4.39 10.00 8.02
CA HIS A 11 -3.19 10.66 7.48
C HIS A 11 -3.36 12.18 7.30
N LEU A 12 -4.55 12.63 6.89
CA LEU A 12 -4.90 14.04 6.85
C LEU A 12 -4.86 14.66 8.25
N LEU A 13 -5.42 13.98 9.26
CA LEU A 13 -5.39 14.44 10.65
C LEU A 13 -3.95 14.61 11.15
N VAL A 14 -3.08 13.62 10.92
CA VAL A 14 -1.66 13.70 11.28
C VAL A 14 -0.98 14.89 10.58
N THR A 15 -1.25 15.08 9.29
CA THR A 15 -0.71 16.22 8.52
C THR A 15 -1.16 17.56 9.11
N VAL A 16 -2.43 17.69 9.48
CA VAL A 16 -2.97 18.90 10.12
C VAL A 16 -2.33 19.13 11.49
N VAL A 17 -2.15 18.09 12.30
CA VAL A 17 -1.48 18.20 13.61
C VAL A 17 -0.04 18.69 13.46
N LEU A 18 0.71 18.16 12.49
CA LEU A 18 2.08 18.62 12.21
C LEU A 18 2.11 20.10 11.80
N LEU A 19 1.18 20.53 10.93
CA LEU A 19 1.05 21.93 10.53
C LEU A 19 0.71 22.83 11.73
N VAL A 20 -0.23 22.42 12.57
CA VAL A 20 -0.63 23.17 13.77
C VAL A 20 0.57 23.33 14.72
N PHE A 21 1.32 22.26 14.98
CA PHE A 21 2.54 22.36 15.79
C PHE A 21 3.59 23.27 15.17
N MET A 22 3.83 23.16 13.86
CA MET A 22 4.75 24.04 13.15
C MET A 22 4.36 25.51 13.34
N LEU A 23 3.06 25.85 13.20
CA LEU A 23 2.55 27.21 13.40
C LEU A 23 2.71 27.68 14.85
N ILE A 24 2.41 26.81 15.84
CA ILE A 24 2.59 27.13 17.26
C ILE A 24 4.05 27.47 17.56
N PHE A 25 4.99 26.61 17.16
CA PHE A 25 6.42 26.84 17.44
C PHE A 25 6.97 28.05 16.66
N THR A 26 6.52 28.27 15.43
CA THR A 26 6.87 29.47 14.66
C THR A 26 6.41 30.73 15.39
N ASN A 27 5.16 30.75 15.88
CA ASN A 27 4.62 31.90 16.62
C ASN A 27 5.33 32.12 17.96
N ARG A 28 5.71 31.04 18.66
CA ARG A 28 6.50 31.16 19.90
C ARG A 28 7.87 31.77 19.65
N ASN A 29 8.57 31.34 18.59
CA ASN A 29 9.86 31.89 18.19
C ASN A 29 9.73 33.38 17.85
N LYS A 30 8.72 33.75 17.06
CA LYS A 30 8.44 35.15 16.70
C LYS A 30 8.17 36.05 17.91
N LYS A 31 7.51 35.53 18.94
CA LYS A 31 7.21 36.26 20.19
C LYS A 31 8.36 36.26 21.20
N GLY A 32 9.52 35.66 20.88
CA GLY A 32 10.64 35.54 21.81
C GLY A 32 10.35 34.66 23.04
N LEU A 33 9.32 33.80 22.97
CA LEU A 33 8.90 32.93 24.08
C LEU A 33 9.71 31.61 24.14
N THR A 34 10.66 31.43 23.23
CA THR A 34 11.48 30.23 23.10
C THR A 34 12.77 30.42 23.88
N LYS A 35 12.89 29.74 25.02
CA LYS A 35 14.05 29.89 25.94
C LYS A 35 15.26 29.03 25.56
N HIS A 36 15.04 27.92 24.87
CA HIS A 36 16.10 26.98 24.52
C HIS A 36 16.52 27.16 23.05
N PRO A 37 17.82 27.30 22.77
CA PRO A 37 18.32 27.55 21.40
C PRO A 37 17.94 26.41 20.43
N VAL A 38 17.93 25.16 20.91
CA VAL A 38 17.56 23.99 20.07
C VAL A 38 16.12 24.07 19.56
N LEU A 39 15.20 24.63 20.36
CA LEU A 39 13.78 24.72 19.98
C LEU A 39 13.53 25.75 18.86
N TYR A 40 14.50 26.62 18.54
CA TYR A 40 14.38 27.53 17.41
C TYR A 40 14.38 26.80 16.07
N PHE A 41 14.99 25.61 16.00
CA PHE A 41 15.03 24.77 14.79
C PHE A 41 13.78 23.88 14.64
N LEU A 42 12.94 23.79 15.68
CA LEU A 42 11.79 22.88 15.68
C LEU A 42 10.77 23.18 14.56
N PRO A 43 10.44 24.44 14.20
CA PRO A 43 9.59 24.72 13.05
C PRO A 43 10.15 24.19 11.73
N VAL A 44 11.47 24.26 11.54
CA VAL A 44 12.13 23.76 10.33
C VAL A 44 12.10 22.24 10.29
N LEU A 45 12.37 21.58 11.42
CA LEU A 45 12.24 20.13 11.54
C LEU A 45 10.80 19.67 11.23
N LEU A 46 9.81 20.35 11.82
CA LEU A 46 8.39 20.05 11.58
C LEU A 46 7.99 20.33 10.13
N SER A 47 8.53 21.36 9.47
CA SER A 47 8.24 21.61 8.06
C SER A 47 8.78 20.50 7.17
N VAL A 48 10.01 20.05 7.40
CA VAL A 48 10.60 18.92 6.66
C VAL A 48 9.79 17.66 6.89
N LEU A 49 9.45 17.36 8.14
CA LEU A 49 8.64 16.19 8.48
C LEU A 49 7.25 16.25 7.84
N THR A 50 6.61 17.42 7.82
CA THR A 50 5.30 17.61 7.17
C THR A 50 5.38 17.35 5.67
N VAL A 51 6.42 17.88 5.00
CA VAL A 51 6.62 17.67 3.55
C VAL A 51 6.86 16.20 3.24
N LEU A 52 7.77 15.54 3.95
CA LEU A 52 8.06 14.12 3.76
C LEU A 52 6.82 13.26 4.02
N TYR A 53 6.11 13.52 5.12
CA TYR A 53 4.90 12.78 5.47
C TYR A 53 3.81 12.96 4.41
N THR A 54 3.63 14.20 3.93
CA THR A 54 2.65 14.50 2.88
C THR A 54 3.02 13.78 1.59
N MET A 55 4.29 13.81 1.18
CA MET A 55 4.76 13.19 -0.06
C MET A 55 4.62 11.66 -0.04
N HIS A 56 4.95 11.01 1.07
CA HIS A 56 4.93 9.55 1.15
C HIS A 56 3.57 8.96 1.52
N PHE A 57 2.75 9.67 2.31
CA PHE A 57 1.51 9.09 2.84
C PHE A 57 0.25 9.79 2.32
N THR A 58 0.15 11.11 2.53
CA THR A 58 -1.11 11.84 2.31
C THR A 58 -1.40 12.11 0.83
N ALA A 59 -0.40 12.60 0.08
CA ALA A 59 -0.57 13.01 -1.31
C ALA A 59 -0.89 11.82 -2.25
N PRO A 60 -0.20 10.66 -2.17
CA PRO A 60 -0.55 9.52 -3.02
C PRO A 60 -2.00 9.05 -2.81
N ARG A 61 -2.47 9.05 -1.55
CA ARG A 61 -3.85 8.68 -1.22
C ARG A 61 -4.87 9.72 -1.69
N LEU A 62 -4.55 11.01 -1.60
CA LEU A 62 -5.40 12.07 -2.18
C LEU A 62 -5.56 11.90 -3.70
N LEU A 63 -4.47 11.59 -4.41
CA LEU A 63 -4.49 11.37 -5.85
C LEU A 63 -5.26 10.11 -6.25
N ASP A 64 -5.32 9.12 -5.36
CA ASP A 64 -6.07 7.88 -5.58
C ASP A 64 -7.58 7.98 -5.28
N ILE A 65 -8.08 9.09 -4.72
CA ILE A 65 -9.51 9.22 -4.38
C ILE A 65 -10.40 9.01 -5.61
N SER A 66 -10.05 9.62 -6.74
CA SER A 66 -10.83 9.50 -7.99
C SER A 66 -10.80 8.08 -8.54
N ALA A 67 -9.64 7.42 -8.44
CA ALA A 67 -9.48 6.02 -8.84
C ALA A 67 -10.34 5.10 -7.97
N VAL A 68 -10.34 5.31 -6.66
CA VAL A 68 -11.13 4.53 -5.69
C VAL A 68 -12.63 4.79 -5.80
N ALA A 69 -13.04 6.03 -6.10
CA ALA A 69 -14.46 6.38 -6.27
C ALA A 69 -15.03 5.90 -7.61
N GLY A 70 -14.20 5.80 -8.64
CA GLY A 70 -14.60 5.36 -9.98
C GLY A 70 -14.26 3.90 -10.30
N ASP A 71 -13.81 3.12 -9.31
CA ASP A 71 -13.35 1.73 -9.45
C ASP A 71 -12.29 1.50 -10.57
N ASN A 72 -11.47 2.52 -10.82
CA ASN A 72 -10.40 2.49 -11.82
C ASN A 72 -9.10 1.99 -11.19
N TYR A 73 -8.95 0.66 -11.15
CA TYR A 73 -7.78 0.01 -10.54
C TYR A 73 -6.87 -0.64 -11.57
N TYR A 74 -5.59 -0.67 -11.27
CA TYR A 74 -4.59 -1.45 -12.01
C TYR A 74 -4.61 -2.89 -11.51
N SER A 75 -4.21 -3.83 -12.36
CA SER A 75 -4.07 -5.24 -11.98
C SER A 75 -2.65 -5.72 -12.25
N TYR A 76 -2.13 -6.52 -11.34
CA TYR A 76 -0.83 -7.18 -11.48
C TYR A 76 -0.94 -8.61 -10.93
N THR A 77 -0.21 -9.55 -11.53
CA THR A 77 -0.12 -10.93 -11.05
C THR A 77 1.34 -11.23 -10.76
N GLY A 78 1.62 -11.80 -9.60
CA GLY A 78 2.97 -12.14 -9.16
C GLY A 78 2.97 -12.99 -7.90
N GLU A 79 4.17 -13.32 -7.42
CA GLU A 79 4.35 -14.16 -6.24
C GLU A 79 4.29 -13.31 -4.96
N LEU A 80 3.51 -13.75 -3.98
CA LEU A 80 3.42 -13.10 -2.68
C LEU A 80 4.65 -13.45 -1.83
N GLU A 81 5.64 -12.56 -1.78
CA GLU A 81 6.91 -12.80 -1.08
C GLU A 81 6.80 -12.67 0.44
N SER A 82 6.06 -11.67 0.93
CA SER A 82 5.92 -11.44 2.36
C SER A 82 4.68 -10.65 2.73
N VAL A 83 4.18 -10.89 3.96
CA VAL A 83 3.06 -10.17 4.55
C VAL A 83 3.49 -9.54 5.88
N SER A 84 3.23 -8.24 6.03
CA SER A 84 3.49 -7.50 7.26
C SER A 84 2.18 -6.99 7.87
N PRO A 85 1.60 -7.71 8.84
CA PRO A 85 0.37 -7.28 9.51
C PRO A 85 0.52 -5.95 10.24
N LEU A 86 1.70 -5.70 10.83
CA LEU A 86 2.00 -4.45 11.56
C LEU A 86 1.99 -3.22 10.64
N ASN A 87 2.48 -3.37 9.42
CA ASN A 87 2.57 -2.29 8.44
C ASN A 87 1.37 -2.26 7.48
N ASN A 88 0.41 -3.19 7.64
CA ASN A 88 -0.72 -3.39 6.75
C ASN A 88 -0.27 -3.47 5.28
N SER A 89 0.80 -4.22 5.01
CA SER A 89 1.43 -4.29 3.70
C SER A 89 1.77 -5.70 3.29
N MET A 90 1.82 -5.93 1.99
CA MET A 90 2.32 -7.15 1.37
C MET A 90 3.34 -6.81 0.28
N VAL A 91 4.28 -7.71 0.01
CA VAL A 91 5.26 -7.56 -1.06
C VAL A 91 4.96 -8.61 -2.13
N ILE A 92 4.79 -8.15 -3.37
CA ILE A 92 4.60 -9.01 -4.54
C ILE A 92 5.70 -8.67 -5.53
N ASP A 93 6.54 -9.64 -5.89
CA ASP A 93 7.72 -9.46 -6.75
C ASP A 93 8.58 -8.23 -6.39
N GLY A 94 8.95 -8.10 -5.12
CA GLY A 94 9.72 -6.97 -4.59
C GLY A 94 8.97 -5.63 -4.50
N VAL A 95 7.70 -5.56 -4.88
CA VAL A 95 6.88 -4.34 -4.86
C VAL A 95 5.95 -4.33 -3.65
N THR A 96 6.03 -3.29 -2.82
CA THR A 96 5.13 -3.13 -1.66
C THR A 96 3.75 -2.60 -2.05
N TYR A 97 2.71 -3.29 -1.59
CA TYR A 97 1.30 -2.92 -1.68
C TYR A 97 0.70 -2.78 -0.28
N TYR A 98 -0.20 -1.82 -0.09
CA TYR A 98 -0.88 -1.59 1.18
C TYR A 98 -2.28 -2.20 1.18
N ILE A 99 -2.62 -2.96 2.22
CA ILE A 99 -3.86 -3.74 2.30
C ILE A 99 -4.69 -3.31 3.51
N ASN A 100 -5.98 -3.67 3.49
CA ASN A 100 -6.81 -3.63 4.68
C ASN A 100 -6.47 -4.85 5.56
N PRO A 101 -6.02 -4.68 6.82
CA PRO A 101 -5.69 -5.80 7.71
C PRO A 101 -6.88 -6.68 8.08
N LEU A 102 -8.11 -6.21 7.85
CA LEU A 102 -9.33 -6.96 8.13
C LEU A 102 -9.72 -7.93 6.99
N ARG A 103 -8.82 -8.17 6.04
CA ARG A 103 -9.06 -9.13 4.95
C ARG A 103 -8.23 -10.37 5.17
N ASP A 104 -8.75 -11.50 4.70
CA ASP A 104 -7.98 -12.72 4.57
C ASP A 104 -6.86 -12.49 3.57
N ILE A 105 -5.63 -12.70 4.02
CA ILE A 105 -4.42 -12.54 3.22
C ILE A 105 -3.97 -13.95 2.84
N PRO A 106 -3.65 -14.21 1.56
CA PRO A 106 -3.05 -15.47 1.14
C PRO A 106 -1.74 -15.76 1.87
N GLU A 107 -1.34 -17.03 1.90
CA GLU A 107 -0.05 -17.44 2.45
C GLU A 107 1.11 -16.98 1.56
N GLU A 108 2.27 -16.73 2.17
CA GLU A 108 3.51 -16.41 1.45
C GLU A 108 3.88 -17.55 0.50
N GLY A 109 4.37 -17.21 -0.70
CA GLY A 109 4.64 -18.13 -1.81
C GLY A 109 3.44 -18.38 -2.74
N ALA A 110 2.25 -17.86 -2.43
CA ALA A 110 1.10 -17.97 -3.32
C ALA A 110 1.22 -17.02 -4.51
N ASN A 111 0.85 -17.49 -5.70
CA ASN A 111 0.63 -16.63 -6.86
C ASN A 111 -0.70 -15.87 -6.71
N VAL A 112 -0.63 -14.55 -6.75
CA VAL A 112 -1.77 -13.68 -6.48
C VAL A 112 -1.97 -12.66 -7.59
N LYS A 113 -3.24 -12.43 -7.95
CA LYS A 113 -3.65 -11.29 -8.75
C LYS A 113 -4.12 -10.19 -7.81
N VAL A 114 -3.40 -9.06 -7.83
CA VAL A 114 -3.71 -7.87 -7.03
C VAL A 114 -4.37 -6.81 -7.91
N ARG A 115 -5.49 -6.24 -7.45
CA ARG A 115 -6.06 -4.99 -7.97
C ARG A 115 -5.71 -3.84 -7.05
N TYR A 116 -5.09 -2.78 -7.56
CA TYR A 116 -4.51 -1.72 -6.73
C TYR A 116 -4.68 -0.31 -7.31
N SER A 117 -4.55 0.69 -6.44
CA SER A 117 -4.53 2.11 -6.80
C SER A 117 -3.16 2.57 -7.31
N ARG A 118 -3.12 3.51 -8.26
CA ARG A 118 -1.90 3.85 -9.00
C ARG A 118 -0.80 4.44 -8.12
N TYR A 119 -1.12 5.41 -7.29
CA TYR A 119 -0.11 6.23 -6.62
C TYR A 119 0.25 5.68 -5.25
N GLY A 120 -0.76 5.34 -4.46
CA GLY A 120 -0.63 4.81 -3.11
C GLY A 120 -0.48 3.29 -3.04
N ARG A 121 -0.57 2.56 -4.17
CA ARG A 121 -0.50 1.10 -4.24
C ARG A 121 -1.40 0.39 -3.23
N TYR A 122 -2.58 0.97 -3.00
CA TYR A 122 -3.56 0.40 -2.10
C TYR A 122 -4.28 -0.75 -2.80
N ALA A 123 -4.11 -1.96 -2.29
CA ALA A 123 -4.71 -3.17 -2.82
C ALA A 123 -6.19 -3.25 -2.41
N VAL A 124 -7.05 -3.21 -3.42
CA VAL A 124 -8.52 -3.27 -3.33
C VAL A 124 -9.03 -4.69 -3.51
N GLU A 125 -8.26 -5.59 -4.09
CA GLU A 125 -8.61 -7.00 -4.23
C GLU A 125 -7.32 -7.81 -4.36
N VAL A 126 -7.27 -8.98 -3.73
CA VAL A 126 -6.18 -9.95 -3.85
C VAL A 126 -6.84 -11.30 -4.03
N VAL A 127 -6.57 -11.97 -5.14
CA VAL A 127 -7.16 -13.27 -5.49
C VAL A 127 -6.03 -14.25 -5.75
N VAL A 128 -6.04 -15.41 -5.09
CA VAL A 128 -5.10 -16.49 -5.40
C VAL A 128 -5.38 -16.96 -6.82
N THR A 129 -4.34 -17.00 -7.64
CA THR A 129 -4.40 -17.53 -9.00
C THR A 129 -3.68 -18.87 -8.98
N GLU A 130 -4.41 -19.93 -9.29
CA GLU A 130 -3.76 -21.22 -9.57
C GLU A 130 -2.89 -21.03 -10.81
N GLU A 131 -1.58 -21.20 -10.65
CA GLU A 131 -0.74 -21.43 -11.83
C GLU A 131 -1.27 -22.70 -12.49
N LEU A 132 -1.78 -22.57 -13.72
CA LEU A 132 -1.91 -23.70 -14.62
C LEU A 132 -0.50 -24.25 -14.80
N ASN A 133 -0.17 -25.28 -14.04
CA ASN A 133 1.09 -26.01 -14.15
C ASN A 133 1.03 -26.76 -15.48
N VAL A 134 1.43 -26.10 -16.58
CA VAL A 134 1.40 -26.66 -17.95
C VAL A 134 2.20 -27.97 -18.04
N ALA A 135 3.08 -28.23 -17.07
CA ALA A 135 3.81 -29.49 -16.93
C ALA A 135 2.89 -30.69 -16.59
N ASP A 136 1.81 -30.50 -15.84
CA ASP A 136 0.87 -31.59 -15.53
C ASP A 136 -0.11 -31.88 -16.68
N SER A 137 -0.52 -30.85 -17.44
CA SER A 137 -1.41 -31.04 -18.60
C SER A 137 -0.74 -31.77 -19.78
N LEU A 138 0.59 -31.67 -19.91
CA LEU A 138 1.33 -32.42 -20.94
C LEU A 138 1.49 -33.91 -20.59
N ASN A 139 1.49 -34.26 -19.29
CA ASN A 139 1.56 -35.66 -18.86
C ASN A 139 0.21 -36.40 -19.04
N GLU A 140 -0.92 -35.70 -18.92
CA GLU A 140 -2.25 -36.31 -19.16
C GLU A 140 -2.52 -36.56 -20.66
N GLU A 141 -2.09 -35.68 -21.57
CA GLU A 141 -2.20 -35.91 -23.02
C GLU A 141 -1.25 -37.03 -23.52
N MET A 142 -0.09 -37.19 -22.89
CA MET A 142 0.83 -38.30 -23.22
C MET A 142 0.30 -39.65 -22.71
N GLN A 143 -0.41 -39.69 -21.58
CA GLN A 143 -1.02 -40.94 -21.09
C GLN A 143 -2.27 -41.35 -21.88
N THR A 144 -3.03 -40.42 -22.45
CA THR A 144 -4.22 -40.75 -23.26
C THR A 144 -3.91 -41.19 -24.70
N SER A 145 -2.76 -40.78 -25.24
CA SER A 145 -2.32 -41.18 -26.59
C SER A 145 -1.63 -42.55 -26.66
N VAL A 146 -1.12 -43.07 -25.55
CA VAL A 146 -0.48 -44.41 -25.50
C VAL A 146 -1.50 -45.55 -25.37
N THR A 147 -2.69 -45.29 -24.81
CA THR A 147 -3.68 -46.35 -24.51
C THR A 147 -4.66 -46.65 -25.65
N THR A 148 -4.56 -45.98 -26.81
CA THR A 148 -5.53 -46.10 -27.92
C THR A 148 -4.99 -46.87 -29.14
N THR A 149 -3.87 -47.59 -29.02
CA THR A 149 -3.31 -48.40 -30.12
C THR A 149 -3.18 -49.89 -29.77
N GLU A 150 -4.18 -50.49 -29.14
CA GLU A 150 -4.37 -51.96 -29.14
C GLU A 150 -5.87 -52.28 -29.08
N GLU A 151 -6.52 -52.36 -30.24
CA GLU A 151 -7.53 -53.37 -30.60
C GLU A 151 -7.91 -53.26 -32.09
#